data_AF-A0A167ABX2-F1
#
_entry.id   AF-A0A167ABX2-F1
#
_cell.length_a   1.000
_cell.length_b   1.000
_cell.length_c   1.000
_cell.angle_alpha   90.00
_cell.angle_beta   90.00
_cell.angle_gamma   90.00
#
_symmetry.space_group_name_H-M   'P 1'
#
loop_
_entity.id
_entity.type
_entity.pdbx_description
1 polymer ?
#
loop_
_entity_poly.entity_id
_entity_poly.type
_entity_poly.pdbx_seq_one_letter_code
_entity_poly.pdbx_strand_id
1 'polypeptide(L)'
;LITSPSCPHNHVHQHIYTTAKMVFAWKAAGLTYNRYLAVASRVVRRSLKEDKRIAAERRGEMELRFAKWENGKQGEPKPLSQATVTVPPTSS
;
A
#
# COMPACT_ATOMS: atom_id res chain seq x y z
N LEU A 1 -38.93 -46.32 15.87
CA LEU A 1 -40.00 -45.67 16.66
C LEU A 1 -39.29 -44.68 17.54
N ILE A 2 -39.39 -43.36 17.41
CA ILE A 2 -40.54 -42.53 17.04
C ILE A 2 -40.04 -41.28 16.29
N THR A 3 -40.88 -40.86 15.37
CA THR A 3 -40.84 -39.75 14.42
C THR A 3 -40.70 -38.36 15.04
N SER A 4 -40.14 -37.43 14.24
CA SER A 4 -40.10 -35.98 14.43
C SER A 4 -41.44 -35.34 14.82
N PRO A 5 -41.41 -34.09 15.30
CA PRO A 5 -42.11 -33.07 14.53
C PRO A 5 -41.28 -31.82 14.24
N SER A 6 -41.70 -31.19 13.17
CA SER A 6 -41.14 -30.09 12.40
C SER A 6 -41.65 -28.70 12.84
N CYS A 7 -40.85 -27.67 12.48
CA CYS A 7 -41.20 -26.25 12.21
C CYS A 7 -41.33 -25.27 13.40
N PRO A 8 -41.21 -23.93 13.20
CA PRO A 8 -40.87 -23.15 11.98
C PRO A 8 -39.76 -22.07 12.17
N HIS A 9 -39.18 -21.70 11.03
CA HIS A 9 -38.80 -20.35 10.59
C HIS A 9 -38.81 -19.22 11.65
N ASN A 10 -37.63 -18.77 12.07
CA ASN A 10 -37.45 -17.40 12.53
C ASN A 10 -36.38 -16.72 11.65
N HIS A 11 -36.90 -16.12 10.58
CA HIS A 11 -36.20 -15.15 9.76
C HIS A 11 -35.92 -13.91 10.61
N VAL A 12 -34.64 -13.54 10.70
CA VAL A 12 -34.07 -12.18 10.71
C VAL A 12 -32.81 -12.14 11.57
N HIS A 13 -31.68 -12.63 11.04
CA HIS A 13 -30.40 -11.99 11.40
C HIS A 13 -30.16 -10.88 10.40
N GLN A 14 -30.49 -9.71 10.90
CA GLN A 14 -30.60 -8.45 10.21
C GLN A 14 -29.27 -8.02 9.58
N HIS A 15 -29.43 -7.48 8.38
CA HIS A 15 -28.56 -6.54 7.69
C HIS A 15 -27.10 -6.93 7.47
N ILE A 16 -26.90 -7.51 6.29
CA ILE A 16 -25.80 -7.20 5.36
C ILE A 16 -25.71 -5.68 5.08
N TYR A 17 -25.30 -4.88 6.06
CA TYR A 17 -24.64 -3.63 5.74
C TYR A 17 -23.21 -4.01 5.40
N THR A 18 -22.95 -4.20 4.10
CA THR A 18 -21.62 -4.09 3.55
C THR A 18 -21.11 -2.72 3.97
N THR A 19 -20.38 -2.66 5.09
CA THR A 19 -19.66 -1.48 5.52
C THR A 19 -18.74 -1.13 4.37
N ALA A 20 -19.12 -0.12 3.59
CA ALA A 20 -18.24 0.50 2.62
C ALA A 20 -17.01 0.93 3.41
N LYS A 21 -15.94 0.14 3.29
CA LYS A 21 -14.68 0.41 3.94
C LYS A 21 -14.23 1.74 3.35
N MET A 22 -14.35 2.83 4.09
CA MET A 22 -13.86 4.13 3.65
C MET A 22 -12.34 4.01 3.58
N VAL A 23 -11.84 3.61 2.41
CA VAL A 23 -10.43 3.39 2.18
C VAL A 23 -9.80 4.75 1.93
N PHE A 24 -8.85 5.13 2.79
CA PHE A 24 -8.09 6.36 2.63
C PHE A 24 -7.46 6.41 1.22
N ALA A 25 -7.43 7.57 0.57
CA ALA A 25 -7.04 7.70 -0.84
C ALA A 25 -5.69 7.03 -1.19
N TRP A 26 -4.70 7.05 -0.28
CA TRP A 26 -3.42 6.39 -0.50
C TRP A 26 -3.50 4.86 -0.42
N LYS A 27 -4.39 4.31 0.41
CA LYS A 27 -4.66 2.87 0.47
C LYS A 27 -5.38 2.40 -0.80
N ALA A 28 -6.30 3.20 -1.33
CA ALA A 28 -7.00 2.91 -2.59
C ALA A 28 -6.03 2.96 -3.78
N ALA A 29 -5.03 3.83 -3.74
CA ALA A 29 -3.97 3.93 -4.75
C ALA A 29 -2.92 2.79 -4.70
N GLY A 30 -3.09 1.76 -3.86
CA GLY A 30 -2.13 0.66 -3.71
C GLY A 30 -0.80 1.07 -3.07
N LEU A 31 -0.73 2.24 -2.44
CA LEU A 31 0.50 2.72 -1.82
C LEU A 31 0.68 2.08 -0.44
N THR A 32 1.90 1.63 -0.16
CA THR A 32 2.29 1.29 1.21
C THR A 32 2.39 2.55 2.06
N TYR A 33 2.22 2.43 3.37
CA TYR A 33 2.30 3.56 4.29
C TYR A 33 3.66 4.27 4.21
N ASN A 34 4.74 3.51 4.09
CA ASN A 34 6.09 4.04 3.91
C ASN A 34 6.22 4.84 2.62
N ARG A 35 5.53 4.42 1.54
CA ARG A 35 5.52 5.17 0.29
C ARG A 35 4.75 6.48 0.42
N TYR A 36 3.63 6.49 1.14
CA TYR A 36 2.89 7.72 1.45
C TYR A 36 3.76 8.73 2.22
N LEU A 37 4.44 8.31 3.29
CA LEU A 37 5.35 9.19 4.04
C LEU A 37 6.53 9.71 3.21
N ALA A 38 7.08 8.88 2.32
CA ALA A 38 8.15 9.30 1.41
C ALA A 38 7.68 10.40 0.44
N VAL A 39 6.45 10.32 -0.07
CA VAL A 39 5.87 11.35 -0.95
C VAL A 39 5.53 12.61 -0.17
N ALA A 40 4.87 12.49 0.98
CA ALA A 40 4.52 13.63 1.83
C ALA A 40 5.77 14.43 2.25
N SER A 41 6.84 13.73 2.67
CA SER A 41 8.10 14.39 3.04
C SER A 41 8.80 15.09 1.87
N ARG A 42 8.63 14.63 0.62
CA ARG A 42 9.17 15.34 -0.56
C ARG A 42 8.46 16.66 -0.79
N VAL A 43 7.14 16.69 -0.64
CA VAL A 43 6.35 17.92 -0.78
C VAL A 43 6.73 18.92 0.31
N VAL A 44 6.88 18.45 1.55
CA VAL A 44 7.32 19.29 2.68
C VAL A 44 8.68 19.93 2.39
N ARG A 45 9.68 19.18 1.92
CA ARG A 45 11.00 19.73 1.56
C ARG A 45 10.92 20.86 0.53
N ARG A 46 10.02 20.75 -0.46
CA ARG A 46 9.82 21.76 -1.51
C ARG A 46 9.05 23.00 -1.03
N SER A 47 8.32 22.90 0.07
CA SER A 47 7.59 24.03 0.66
C SER A 47 8.43 24.89 1.63
N LEU A 48 9.68 24.50 1.92
CA LEU A 48 10.57 25.29 2.79
C LEU A 48 11.29 26.42 2.04
N LYS A 49 11.67 27.47 2.76
CA LYS A 49 12.54 28.55 2.26
C LYS A 49 13.93 28.01 1.89
N GLU A 50 14.59 28.68 0.95
CA GLU A 50 15.84 28.23 0.30
C GLU A 50 16.93 27.79 1.29
N ASP A 51 17.19 28.58 2.33
CA ASP A 51 18.25 28.33 3.31
C ASP A 51 18.14 26.97 4.00
N LYS A 52 16.90 26.54 4.26
CA LYS A 52 16.60 25.26 4.93
C LYS A 52 16.32 24.15 3.92
N ARG A 53 15.99 24.51 2.68
CA ARG A 53 15.72 23.58 1.58
C ARG A 53 16.97 22.79 1.21
N ILE A 54 18.12 23.44 1.08
CA ILE A 54 19.40 22.80 0.69
C ILE A 54 19.78 21.66 1.65
N ALA A 55 19.62 21.88 2.96
CA ALA A 55 19.91 20.86 3.97
C ALA A 55 18.88 19.72 3.99
N ALA A 56 17.62 20.01 3.63
CA ALA A 56 16.53 19.06 3.63
C ALA A 56 16.48 18.20 2.35
N GLU A 57 16.88 18.77 1.21
CA GLU A 57 16.95 18.10 -0.10
C GLU A 57 18.04 17.02 -0.13
N ARG A 58 19.22 17.27 0.47
CA ARG A 58 20.27 16.25 0.61
C ARG A 58 19.79 14.98 1.32
N ARG A 59 18.79 15.07 2.20
CA ARG A 59 18.21 13.91 2.92
C ARG A 59 17.18 13.14 2.09
N GLY A 60 16.81 13.63 0.92
CA GLY A 60 15.82 13.03 0.04
C GLY A 60 16.41 12.14 -1.04
N GLU A 61 17.72 12.19 -1.25
CA GLU A 61 18.43 11.34 -2.20
C GLU A 61 18.54 9.92 -1.64
N MET A 62 18.04 8.95 -2.40
CA MET A 62 18.08 7.54 -2.06
C MET A 62 18.48 6.78 -3.33
N GLU A 63 19.76 6.47 -3.46
CA GLU A 63 20.25 5.54 -4.47
C GLU A 63 20.47 4.18 -3.80
N LEU A 64 19.52 3.26 -4.00
CA LEU A 64 19.65 1.89 -3.54
C LEU A 64 19.50 0.96 -4.73
N ARG A 65 20.37 -0.03 -4.86
CA ARG A 65 20.34 -1.05 -5.91
C ARG A 65 20.06 -2.40 -5.25
N PHE A 66 19.13 -3.15 -5.82
CA PHE A 66 18.74 -4.47 -5.35
C PHE A 66 19.08 -5.52 -6.40
N ALA A 67 19.81 -6.55 -5.99
CA ALA A 67 19.96 -7.77 -6.76
C ALA A 67 19.06 -8.83 -6.14
N LYS A 68 18.05 -9.29 -6.87
CA LYS A 68 17.19 -10.39 -6.41
C LYS A 68 17.99 -11.69 -6.55
N TRP A 69 18.22 -12.38 -5.44
CA TRP A 69 18.81 -13.72 -5.45
C TRP A 69 17.71 -14.75 -5.62
N GLU A 70 17.83 -15.59 -6.64
CA GLU A 70 16.93 -16.73 -6.87
C GLU A 70 17.78 -17.97 -7.18
N ASN A 71 17.46 -19.10 -6.54
CA ASN A 71 18.14 -20.40 -6.76
C ASN A 71 19.68 -20.35 -6.71
N GLY A 72 20.23 -19.54 -5.79
CA GLY A 72 21.68 -19.45 -5.56
C GLY A 72 22.47 -18.62 -6.60
N LYS A 73 21.79 -17.97 -7.55
CA LYS A 73 22.43 -17.04 -8.50
C LYS A 73 21.99 -15.61 -8.21
N GLN A 74 22.95 -14.70 -8.20
CA GLN A 74 22.68 -13.28 -8.08
C GLN A 74 22.03 -12.78 -9.38
N GLY A 75 20.80 -12.29 -9.30
CA GLY A 75 20.13 -11.63 -10.42
C GLY A 75 20.68 -10.23 -10.69
N GLU A 76 20.30 -9.66 -11.84
CA GLU A 76 20.75 -8.33 -12.28
C GLU A 76 20.44 -7.24 -11.24
N PRO A 77 21.43 -6.40 -10.87
CA PRO A 77 21.23 -5.32 -9.91
C PRO A 77 20.34 -4.23 -10.51
N LYS A 78 19.10 -4.14 -10.03
CA LYS A 78 18.13 -3.12 -10.44
C LYS A 78 18.11 -1.97 -9.45
N PRO A 79 18.13 -0.71 -9.89
CA PRO A 79 17.96 0.42 -8.99
C PRO A 79 16.52 0.44 -8.43
N LEU A 80 16.39 0.70 -7.13
CA LEU A 80 15.12 0.81 -6.41
C LEU A 80 14.18 1.86 -7.05
N SER A 81 14.77 2.92 -7.59
CA SER A 81 14.03 3.97 -8.31
C SER A 81 13.19 3.40 -9.45
N GLN A 82 13.72 2.44 -10.20
CA GLN A 82 13.07 1.86 -11.38
C GLN A 82 12.10 0.74 -11.01
N ALA A 83 12.39 -0.03 -9.94
CA ALA A 83 11.51 -1.09 -9.45
C ALA A 83 10.15 -0.59 -8.92
N THR A 84 10.07 0.65 -8.43
CA THR A 84 8.82 1.21 -7.90
C THR A 84 7.81 1.69 -8.96
N VAL A 85 8.21 1.78 -10.23
CA VAL A 85 7.34 2.27 -11.33
C VAL A 85 6.59 1.10 -12.01
N THR A 86 7.08 -0.13 -11.89
CA THR A 86 6.60 -1.29 -12.66
C THR A 86 5.55 -2.14 -11.93
N VAL A 87 5.00 -1.68 -10.80
CA VAL A 87 3.85 -2.35 -10.17
C VAL A 87 2.58 -1.68 -10.71
N PRO A 88 1.93 -2.21 -11.76
CA PRO A 88 0.63 -1.71 -12.19
C PRO A 88 -0.39 -1.88 -11.06
N PRO A 89 -1.38 -0.99 -10.91
CA PRO A 89 -2.45 -1.18 -9.95
C PRO A 89 -3.22 -2.44 -10.35
N THR A 90 -3.00 -3.54 -9.61
CA THR A 90 -3.83 -4.74 -9.73
C THR A 90 -5.24 -4.36 -9.30
N SER A 91 -6.10 -4.17 -10.31
CA SER A 91 -7.53 -3.98 -10.18
C SER A 91 -8.17 -5.19 -9.50
N SER A 92 -8.85 -4.96 -8.39
CA SER A 92 -9.95 -5.76 -7.89
C SER A 92 -10.82 -4.87 -7.01
#